data_AF-A0A813W2A3-F1
#
_entry.id   AF-A0A813W2A3-F1
#
_cell.length_a   1.000
_cell.length_b   1.000
_cell.length_c   1.000
_cell.angle_alpha   90.00
_cell.angle_beta   90.00
_cell.angle_gamma   90.00
#
_symmetry.space_group_name_H-M   'P 1'
#
loop_
_entity.id
_entity.type
_entity.pdbx_description
1 polymer ?
#
loop_
_entity_poly.entity_id
_entity_poly.type
_entity_poly.pdbx_seq_one_letter_code
_entity_poly.pdbx_strand_id
1 'polypeptide(L)'
;MHYCSADDDIDPNGYLMFCPCMGRFGNQAEQFLGVVSFARTLNRTLVLPHWIEYPPYSATSTQIPFDRYFQVEPLRAYTKVILMKDFMVHLAEKIWPKGKRYVFCYTAQMNENNEMKGCRAKDGNPFGPFWSHFNIEFDKDVFYEPLYFEIIRPDAWNAKYPAAEYPVLAFSGPPGSFPALEQNIPLAKYFVYSDYIRNKAEKFLKKHKIVPEALLALHLRNGVDFERACGYINGKSNFFASAQCLGFNLEKGIELTNAICYPSEDQIFKQTEAEIENTKPTVLYIAADGDHMLGKFEKRFAKQYGIKVIKYTRSADQSEGEAAHMDLYLLSVAQNAIVNCPSTFSAFAKRQRDANNKLTQFWGVEHISTTNEFKSDL
;
A
#
# COMPACT_ATOMS: atom_id res chain seq x y z
N MET A 1 -28.99 11.41 9.96
CA MET A 1 -29.56 10.07 9.76
C MET A 1 -30.59 10.15 8.64
N HIS A 2 -30.19 9.81 7.41
CA HIS A 2 -31.12 9.46 6.36
C HIS A 2 -30.96 7.96 6.14
N TYR A 3 -31.92 7.20 6.67
CA TYR A 3 -32.10 5.80 6.30
C TYR A 3 -32.77 5.81 4.92
N CYS A 4 -31.99 5.58 3.87
CA CYS A 4 -32.54 5.22 2.57
C CYS A 4 -32.92 3.73 2.58
N SER A 5 -34.06 3.42 1.96
CA SER A 5 -34.64 2.10 1.79
C SER A 5 -33.66 1.15 1.08
N ALA A 6 -33.52 -0.08 1.59
CA ALA A 6 -32.51 -1.06 1.16
C ALA A 6 -32.77 -1.73 -0.21
N ASP A 7 -33.79 -1.32 -0.96
CA ASP A 7 -34.07 -1.83 -2.31
C ASP A 7 -33.68 -0.83 -3.43
N ASP A 8 -33.37 0.43 -3.10
CA ASP A 8 -32.88 1.46 -4.06
C ASP A 8 -31.34 1.52 -4.17
N ASP A 9 -30.59 0.63 -3.51
CA ASP A 9 -29.14 0.78 -3.24
C ASP A 9 -28.24 -0.25 -3.96
N ILE A 10 -28.80 -1.05 -4.88
CA ILE A 10 -28.04 -1.99 -5.71
C ILE A 10 -27.53 -1.26 -6.96
N ASP A 11 -26.20 -1.22 -7.15
CA ASP A 11 -25.59 -0.64 -8.34
C ASP A 11 -25.91 -1.49 -9.58
N PRO A 12 -26.65 -0.97 -10.58
CA PRO A 12 -26.98 -1.74 -11.79
C PRO A 12 -25.76 -2.07 -12.65
N ASN A 13 -24.63 -1.38 -12.44
CA ASN A 13 -23.37 -1.71 -13.10
C ASN A 13 -22.61 -2.84 -12.39
N GLY A 14 -23.06 -3.24 -11.20
CA GLY A 14 -22.47 -4.29 -10.40
C GLY A 14 -21.22 -3.85 -9.64
N TYR A 15 -20.55 -4.85 -9.05
CA TYR A 15 -19.51 -4.68 -8.04
C TYR A 15 -18.22 -5.36 -8.46
N LEU A 16 -17.11 -4.88 -7.91
CA LEU A 16 -15.80 -5.47 -8.02
C LEU A 16 -15.24 -5.74 -6.63
N MET A 17 -14.77 -6.95 -6.36
CA MET A 17 -14.10 -7.30 -5.11
C MET A 17 -12.85 -8.13 -5.39
N PHE A 18 -11.91 -8.13 -4.46
CA PHE A 18 -10.65 -8.83 -4.63
C PHE A 18 -10.02 -9.16 -3.27
N CYS A 19 -9.10 -10.12 -3.26
CA CYS A 19 -8.18 -10.30 -2.15
C CYS A 19 -6.89 -9.50 -2.37
N PRO A 20 -6.43 -8.65 -1.43
CA PRO A 20 -5.10 -8.06 -1.45
C PRO A 20 -4.03 -9.08 -1.02
N CYS A 21 -4.00 -10.23 -1.69
CA CYS A 21 -3.32 -11.45 -1.26
C CYS A 21 -1.81 -11.49 -1.54
N MET A 22 -1.22 -10.42 -2.11
CA MET A 22 0.20 -10.38 -2.47
C MET A 22 0.98 -9.39 -1.61
N GLY A 23 1.93 -9.92 -0.82
CA GLY A 23 2.86 -9.12 -0.03
C GLY A 23 2.24 -8.42 1.19
N ARG A 24 3.03 -7.53 1.81
CA ARG A 24 2.61 -6.73 2.99
C ARG A 24 1.95 -5.43 2.55
N PHE A 25 1.58 -4.58 3.52
CA PHE A 25 0.85 -3.33 3.27
C PHE A 25 1.35 -2.52 2.07
N GLY A 26 2.66 -2.28 1.93
CA GLY A 26 3.19 -1.55 0.78
C GLY A 26 2.84 -2.18 -0.57
N ASN A 27 2.96 -3.50 -0.71
CA ASN A 27 2.55 -4.21 -1.93
C ASN A 27 1.04 -4.12 -2.18
N GLN A 28 0.26 -4.31 -1.11
CA GLN A 28 -1.20 -4.24 -1.18
C GLN A 28 -1.64 -2.83 -1.63
N ALA A 29 -1.01 -1.78 -1.11
CA ALA A 29 -1.29 -0.39 -1.46
C ALA A 29 -0.90 -0.08 -2.92
N GLU A 30 0.25 -0.55 -3.41
CA GLU A 30 0.63 -0.41 -4.84
C GLU A 30 -0.46 -0.96 -5.77
N GLN A 31 -0.85 -2.20 -5.54
CA GLN A 31 -1.81 -2.88 -6.41
C GLN A 31 -3.19 -2.26 -6.29
N PHE A 32 -3.58 -1.80 -5.11
CA PHE A 32 -4.85 -1.11 -4.87
C PHE A 32 -5.02 0.12 -5.76
N LEU A 33 -3.95 0.87 -6.06
CA LEU A 33 -4.02 2.01 -6.99
C LEU A 33 -4.54 1.56 -8.37
N GLY A 34 -4.03 0.43 -8.87
CA GLY A 34 -4.51 -0.18 -10.10
C GLY A 34 -5.97 -0.64 -10.00
N VAL A 35 -6.36 -1.24 -8.87
CA VAL A 35 -7.75 -1.70 -8.66
C VAL A 35 -8.75 -0.56 -8.64
N VAL A 36 -8.41 0.58 -8.03
CA VAL A 36 -9.27 1.78 -8.01
C VAL A 36 -9.49 2.31 -9.43
N SER A 37 -8.42 2.40 -10.22
CA SER A 37 -8.48 2.78 -11.63
C SER A 37 -9.32 1.80 -12.46
N PHE A 38 -9.14 0.50 -12.22
CA PHE A 38 -9.88 -0.56 -12.90
C PHE A 38 -11.38 -0.54 -12.60
N ALA A 39 -11.77 -0.43 -11.32
CA ALA A 39 -13.17 -0.35 -10.92
C ALA A 39 -13.88 0.87 -11.51
N ARG A 40 -13.21 2.04 -11.49
CA ARG A 40 -13.74 3.26 -12.12
C ARG A 40 -13.92 3.07 -13.63
N THR A 41 -12.93 2.50 -14.30
CA THR A 41 -12.95 2.31 -15.76
C THR A 41 -14.06 1.35 -16.20
N LEU A 42 -14.34 0.30 -15.41
CA LEU A 42 -15.47 -0.60 -15.66
C LEU A 42 -16.82 -0.04 -15.18
N ASN A 43 -16.84 1.12 -14.51
CA ASN A 43 -18.00 1.72 -13.87
C ASN A 43 -18.67 0.80 -12.82
N ARG A 44 -17.89 -0.05 -12.14
CA ARG A 44 -18.38 -0.96 -11.09
C ARG A 44 -18.07 -0.39 -9.71
N THR A 45 -18.98 -0.59 -8.76
CA THR A 45 -18.72 -0.22 -7.36
C THR A 45 -17.63 -1.11 -6.77
N LEU A 46 -16.54 -0.50 -6.31
CA LEU A 46 -15.44 -1.20 -5.67
C LEU A 46 -15.80 -1.56 -4.22
N VAL A 47 -15.82 -2.86 -3.92
CA VAL A 47 -15.90 -3.37 -2.56
C VAL A 47 -14.51 -3.28 -1.93
N LEU A 48 -14.35 -2.35 -0.99
CA LEU A 48 -13.10 -2.08 -0.30
C LEU A 48 -12.71 -3.30 0.56
N PRO A 49 -11.61 -4.01 0.23
CA PRO A 49 -11.20 -5.20 0.96
C PRO A 49 -10.72 -4.86 2.38
N HIS A 50 -10.61 -5.89 3.20
CA HIS A 50 -9.77 -5.77 4.39
C HIS A 50 -8.29 -5.87 3.99
N TRP A 51 -7.44 -5.05 4.61
CA TRP A 51 -5.99 -5.19 4.55
C TRP A 51 -5.57 -6.50 5.21
N ILE A 52 -4.48 -7.08 4.72
CA ILE A 52 -3.93 -8.32 5.26
C ILE A 52 -2.69 -8.01 6.09
N GLU A 53 -2.72 -8.38 7.37
CA GLU A 53 -1.57 -8.38 8.25
C GLU A 53 -1.09 -9.81 8.52
N TYR A 54 0.22 -9.94 8.77
CA TYR A 54 0.87 -11.20 9.10
C TYR A 54 1.49 -11.07 10.50
N PRO A 55 0.71 -11.34 11.57
CA PRO A 55 1.24 -11.29 12.92
C PRO A 55 2.38 -12.30 13.10
N PRO A 56 3.47 -11.92 13.78
CA PRO A 56 4.53 -12.87 14.12
C PRO A 56 3.96 -14.06 14.89
N TYR A 57 4.52 -15.24 14.63
CA TYR A 57 4.14 -16.49 15.29
C TYR A 57 2.68 -16.92 15.08
N SER A 58 1.94 -16.29 14.16
CA SER A 58 0.62 -16.73 13.73
C SER A 58 0.72 -17.57 12.45
N ALA A 59 0.00 -18.70 12.41
CA ALA A 59 -0.14 -19.51 11.20
C ALA A 59 -1.10 -18.88 10.17
N THR A 60 -1.93 -17.91 10.60
CA THR A 60 -2.94 -17.25 9.76
C THR A 60 -2.72 -15.74 9.69
N SER A 61 -3.10 -15.15 8.55
CA SER A 61 -3.22 -13.70 8.41
C SER A 61 -4.40 -13.15 9.21
N THR A 62 -4.37 -11.85 9.47
CA THR A 62 -5.47 -11.08 10.06
C THR A 62 -6.02 -10.11 9.02
N GLN A 63 -7.35 -10.02 8.94
CA GLN A 63 -8.07 -9.13 8.03
C GLN A 63 -8.48 -7.86 8.77
N ILE A 64 -7.92 -6.73 8.36
CA ILE A 64 -8.15 -5.42 8.97
C ILE A 64 -9.07 -4.58 8.09
N PRO A 65 -10.21 -4.07 8.59
CA PRO A 65 -11.11 -3.23 7.80
C PRO A 65 -10.38 -2.06 7.12
N PHE A 66 -10.76 -1.74 5.89
CA PHE A 66 -10.17 -0.61 5.15
C PHE A 66 -10.23 0.70 5.95
N ASP A 67 -11.41 0.95 6.55
CA ASP A 67 -11.75 2.14 7.32
C ASP A 67 -11.03 2.23 8.69
N ARG A 68 -10.33 1.16 9.08
CA ARG A 68 -9.40 1.22 10.22
C ARG A 68 -8.26 2.19 9.95
N TYR A 69 -7.72 2.18 8.74
CA TYR A 69 -6.52 2.93 8.38
C TYR A 69 -6.78 4.14 7.50
N PHE A 70 -7.83 4.11 6.67
CA PHE A 70 -8.11 5.18 5.72
C PHE A 70 -9.56 5.63 5.77
N GLN A 71 -9.81 6.88 5.43
CA GLN A 71 -11.18 7.39 5.25
C GLN A 71 -11.76 6.85 3.93
N VAL A 72 -13.07 6.58 3.92
CA VAL A 72 -13.79 6.10 2.72
C VAL A 72 -14.19 7.25 1.80
N GLU A 73 -14.61 8.39 2.36
CA GLU A 73 -15.16 9.52 1.60
C GLU A 73 -14.21 10.09 0.53
N PRO A 74 -12.89 10.24 0.77
CA PRO A 74 -11.99 10.72 -0.27
C PRO A 74 -11.95 9.81 -1.50
N LEU A 75 -12.07 8.48 -1.34
CA LEU A 75 -12.19 7.56 -2.47
C LEU A 75 -13.51 7.70 -3.21
N ARG A 76 -14.62 8.01 -2.51
CA ARG A 76 -15.94 8.24 -3.13
C ARG A 76 -15.93 9.40 -4.12
N ALA A 77 -15.06 10.39 -3.91
CA ALA A 77 -14.87 11.49 -4.86
C ALA A 77 -14.26 11.03 -6.20
N TYR A 78 -13.62 9.86 -6.24
CA TYR A 78 -13.01 9.30 -7.45
C TYR A 78 -13.80 8.14 -8.06
N THR A 79 -14.30 7.21 -7.26
CA THR A 79 -15.04 6.04 -7.75
C THR A 79 -16.10 5.59 -6.75
N LYS A 80 -17.11 4.86 -7.21
CA LYS A 80 -18.12 4.27 -6.33
C LYS A 80 -17.45 3.21 -5.46
N VAL A 81 -17.61 3.31 -4.14
CA VAL A 81 -17.03 2.37 -3.17
C VAL A 81 -18.05 1.94 -2.12
N ILE A 82 -17.87 0.74 -1.57
CA ILE A 82 -18.59 0.22 -0.40
C ILE A 82 -17.63 -0.60 0.46
N LEU A 83 -17.78 -0.59 1.78
CA LEU A 83 -16.95 -1.45 2.64
C LEU A 83 -17.32 -2.93 2.44
N MET A 84 -16.34 -3.83 2.48
CA MET A 84 -16.60 -5.27 2.41
C MET A 84 -17.63 -5.74 3.44
N LYS A 85 -17.55 -5.22 4.68
CA LYS A 85 -18.52 -5.53 5.73
C LYS A 85 -19.95 -5.16 5.31
N ASP A 86 -20.13 -3.94 4.82
CA ASP A 86 -21.46 -3.44 4.43
C ASP A 86 -22.00 -4.19 3.22
N PHE A 87 -21.14 -4.49 2.23
CA PHE A 87 -21.51 -5.33 1.09
C PHE A 87 -21.98 -6.71 1.53
N MET A 88 -21.21 -7.39 2.39
CA MET A 88 -21.53 -8.75 2.84
C MET A 88 -22.79 -8.81 3.70
N VAL A 89 -23.05 -7.79 4.52
CA VAL A 89 -24.23 -7.74 5.40
C VAL A 89 -25.50 -7.34 4.65
N HIS A 90 -25.41 -6.36 3.74
CA HIS A 90 -26.61 -5.73 3.17
C HIS A 90 -26.95 -6.19 1.75
N LEU A 91 -25.95 -6.62 0.97
CA LEU A 91 -26.12 -6.87 -0.47
C LEU A 91 -25.84 -8.32 -0.89
N ALA A 92 -24.85 -8.98 -0.28
CA ALA A 92 -24.36 -10.28 -0.76
C ALA A 92 -25.47 -11.33 -0.90
N GLU A 93 -26.34 -11.52 0.08
CA GLU A 93 -27.43 -12.52 -0.04
C GLU A 93 -28.48 -12.15 -1.11
N LYS A 94 -28.63 -10.86 -1.46
CA LYS A 94 -29.59 -10.42 -2.50
C LYS A 94 -29.05 -10.63 -3.91
N ILE A 95 -27.80 -10.23 -4.17
CA ILE A 95 -27.22 -10.17 -5.52
C ILE A 95 -26.09 -11.17 -5.78
N TRP A 96 -25.53 -11.76 -4.72
CA TRP A 96 -24.40 -12.70 -4.78
C TRP A 96 -24.55 -13.86 -3.76
N PRO A 97 -25.71 -14.54 -3.75
CA PRO A 97 -25.98 -15.62 -2.79
C PRO A 97 -25.07 -16.83 -3.04
N LYS A 98 -25.00 -17.73 -2.05
CA LYS A 98 -24.38 -19.04 -2.22
C LYS A 98 -24.99 -19.77 -3.43
N GLY A 99 -24.17 -20.48 -4.21
CA GLY A 99 -24.54 -21.07 -5.50
C GLY A 99 -24.29 -20.15 -6.70
N LYS A 100 -24.01 -18.85 -6.48
CA LYS A 100 -23.71 -17.85 -7.52
C LYS A 100 -22.40 -17.10 -7.27
N ARG A 101 -21.55 -17.58 -6.37
CA ARG A 101 -20.29 -16.91 -6.00
C ARG A 101 -19.16 -17.33 -6.91
N TYR A 102 -18.95 -16.57 -7.98
CA TYR A 102 -17.92 -16.86 -8.97
C TYR A 102 -16.62 -16.14 -8.65
N VAL A 103 -15.48 -16.83 -8.83
CA VAL A 103 -14.16 -16.25 -8.67
C VAL A 103 -13.42 -16.14 -10.00
N PHE A 104 -12.72 -15.04 -10.18
CA PHE A 104 -12.04 -14.66 -11.40
C PHE A 104 -10.53 -14.79 -11.23
N CYS A 105 -9.89 -15.40 -12.22
CA CYS A 105 -8.43 -15.47 -12.39
C CYS A 105 -8.09 -15.47 -13.88
N TYR A 106 -6.83 -15.20 -14.24
CA TYR A 106 -6.45 -15.07 -15.66
C TYR A 106 -6.71 -16.37 -16.42
N THR A 107 -6.20 -17.47 -15.88
CA THR A 107 -6.29 -18.84 -16.39
C THR A 107 -6.24 -19.81 -15.21
N ALA A 108 -6.43 -21.10 -15.46
CA ALA A 108 -6.34 -22.13 -14.43
C ALA A 108 -4.92 -22.16 -13.81
N GLN A 109 -4.83 -22.42 -12.51
CA GLN A 109 -3.54 -22.54 -11.81
C GLN A 109 -3.18 -24.00 -11.55
N MET A 110 -1.89 -24.34 -11.58
CA MET A 110 -1.42 -25.67 -11.20
C MET A 110 -1.68 -25.95 -9.72
N ASN A 111 -2.15 -27.16 -9.41
CA ASN A 111 -2.26 -27.69 -8.05
C ASN A 111 -0.94 -28.35 -7.58
N GLU A 112 -0.91 -28.81 -6.33
CA GLU A 112 0.25 -29.50 -5.74
C GLU A 112 0.63 -30.81 -6.45
N ASN A 113 -0.30 -31.39 -7.22
CA ASN A 113 -0.11 -32.59 -8.03
C ASN A 113 0.24 -32.28 -9.50
N ASN A 114 0.59 -31.04 -9.82
CA ASN A 114 0.87 -30.55 -11.19
C ASN A 114 -0.32 -30.62 -12.17
N GLU A 115 -1.55 -30.58 -11.67
CA GLU A 115 -2.77 -30.55 -12.48
C GLU A 115 -3.35 -29.12 -12.53
N MET A 116 -3.79 -28.67 -13.71
CA MET A 116 -4.43 -27.36 -13.86
C MET A 116 -5.82 -27.38 -13.22
N LYS A 117 -5.99 -26.69 -12.08
CA LYS A 117 -7.21 -26.71 -11.29
C LYS A 117 -7.65 -25.30 -10.90
N GLY A 118 -8.57 -24.74 -11.68
CA GLY A 118 -9.38 -23.59 -11.26
C GLY A 118 -8.58 -22.34 -10.88
N CYS A 119 -9.19 -21.46 -10.11
CA CYS A 119 -8.55 -20.23 -9.65
C CYS A 119 -7.80 -20.36 -8.32
N ARG A 120 -7.94 -21.49 -7.61
CA ARG A 120 -7.30 -21.77 -6.30
C ARG A 120 -7.41 -20.61 -5.30
N ALA A 121 -8.53 -19.90 -5.33
CA ALA A 121 -8.68 -18.60 -4.67
C ALA A 121 -8.67 -18.66 -3.13
N LYS A 122 -8.71 -19.86 -2.55
CA LYS A 122 -8.66 -20.11 -1.10
C LYS A 122 -7.47 -20.99 -0.68
N ASP A 123 -6.54 -21.27 -1.59
CA ASP A 123 -5.44 -22.19 -1.30
C ASP A 123 -4.32 -21.45 -0.58
N GLY A 124 -3.98 -21.91 0.63
CA GLY A 124 -2.93 -21.35 1.45
C GLY A 124 -3.27 -20.02 2.13
N ASN A 125 -2.24 -19.38 2.68
CA ASN A 125 -2.32 -18.10 3.39
C ASN A 125 -1.68 -17.01 2.50
N PRO A 126 -2.35 -15.87 2.23
CA PRO A 126 -3.56 -15.37 2.91
C PRO A 126 -4.91 -15.67 2.23
N PHE A 127 -4.89 -16.35 1.08
CA PHE A 127 -6.07 -16.62 0.25
C PHE A 127 -7.24 -17.23 1.04
N GLY A 128 -7.03 -18.40 1.66
CA GLY A 128 -8.07 -19.09 2.42
C GLY A 128 -8.62 -18.26 3.57
N PRO A 129 -7.77 -17.80 4.51
CA PRO A 129 -8.20 -16.97 5.62
C PRO A 129 -8.97 -15.71 5.21
N PHE A 130 -8.55 -15.03 4.14
CA PHE A 130 -9.22 -13.81 3.68
C PHE A 130 -10.69 -14.04 3.31
N TRP A 131 -10.98 -15.02 2.45
CA TRP A 131 -12.36 -15.28 2.02
C TRP A 131 -13.19 -15.95 3.12
N SER A 132 -12.56 -16.82 3.92
CA SER A 132 -13.22 -17.47 5.05
C SER A 132 -13.64 -16.48 6.15
N HIS A 133 -12.91 -15.36 6.33
CA HIS A 133 -13.30 -14.28 7.25
C HIS A 133 -14.72 -13.75 6.97
N PHE A 134 -15.15 -13.77 5.70
CA PHE A 134 -16.48 -13.31 5.26
C PHE A 134 -17.45 -14.46 4.97
N ASN A 135 -17.12 -15.70 5.34
CA ASN A 135 -17.89 -16.90 4.99
C ASN A 135 -18.15 -17.03 3.48
N ILE A 136 -17.15 -16.68 2.67
CA ILE A 136 -17.19 -16.81 1.21
C ILE A 136 -16.61 -18.16 0.80
N GLU A 137 -17.44 -18.95 0.14
CA GLU A 137 -17.06 -20.10 -0.68
C GLU A 137 -17.41 -19.77 -2.13
N PHE A 138 -16.58 -20.24 -3.06
CA PHE A 138 -16.78 -20.02 -4.48
C PHE A 138 -17.39 -21.25 -5.15
N ASP A 139 -18.43 -21.02 -5.94
CA ASP A 139 -19.19 -22.06 -6.63
C ASP A 139 -18.63 -22.36 -8.03
N LYS A 140 -17.88 -21.40 -8.63
CA LYS A 140 -17.35 -21.53 -9.99
C LYS A 140 -16.12 -20.65 -10.22
N ASP A 141 -15.18 -21.17 -11.01
CA ASP A 141 -14.04 -20.42 -11.55
C ASP A 141 -14.38 -19.78 -12.90
N VAL A 142 -13.95 -18.54 -13.11
CA VAL A 142 -14.12 -17.79 -14.36
C VAL A 142 -12.76 -17.28 -14.84
N PHE A 143 -12.38 -17.70 -16.05
CA PHE A 143 -11.13 -17.30 -16.67
C PHE A 143 -11.31 -16.07 -17.55
N TYR A 144 -10.54 -15.02 -17.28
CA TYR A 144 -10.66 -13.76 -18.00
C TYR A 144 -9.73 -13.58 -19.19
N GLU A 145 -8.82 -14.52 -19.46
CA GLU A 145 -8.07 -14.54 -20.71
C GLU A 145 -8.99 -14.40 -21.95
N PRO A 146 -8.61 -13.62 -22.98
CA PRO A 146 -7.35 -12.87 -23.14
C PRO A 146 -7.45 -11.39 -22.67
N LEU A 147 -8.29 -11.07 -21.68
CA LEU A 147 -8.37 -9.72 -21.11
C LEU A 147 -7.25 -9.49 -20.09
N TYR A 148 -6.85 -8.22 -19.95
CA TYR A 148 -5.81 -7.77 -19.01
C TYR A 148 -6.30 -6.55 -18.23
N PHE A 149 -5.64 -6.24 -17.11
CA PHE A 149 -5.96 -5.08 -16.26
C PHE A 149 -4.99 -3.91 -16.47
N GLU A 150 -3.83 -4.16 -17.07
CA GLU A 150 -2.85 -3.15 -17.48
C GLU A 150 -3.38 -2.28 -18.61
N ILE A 151 -4.06 -2.92 -19.57
CA ILE A 151 -4.69 -2.30 -20.74
C ILE A 151 -6.19 -2.57 -20.64
N ILE A 152 -6.89 -1.69 -19.92
CA ILE A 152 -8.30 -1.87 -19.62
C ILE A 152 -9.12 -1.55 -20.87
N ARG A 153 -9.76 -2.56 -21.44
CA ARG A 153 -10.76 -2.41 -22.51
C ARG A 153 -12.17 -2.54 -21.91
N PRO A 154 -12.79 -1.46 -21.42
CA PRO A 154 -14.05 -1.54 -20.69
C PRO A 154 -15.17 -2.19 -21.51
N ASP A 155 -15.24 -1.91 -22.82
CA ASP A 155 -16.24 -2.52 -23.70
C ASP A 155 -16.10 -4.04 -23.77
N ALA A 156 -14.87 -4.54 -23.86
CA ALA A 156 -14.61 -5.99 -23.90
C ALA A 156 -14.92 -6.66 -22.56
N TRP A 157 -14.57 -6.01 -21.45
CA TRP A 157 -14.89 -6.48 -20.10
C TRP A 157 -16.40 -6.51 -19.86
N ASN A 158 -17.12 -5.45 -20.21
CA ASN A 158 -18.56 -5.33 -19.99
C ASN A 158 -19.38 -6.19 -20.96
N ALA A 159 -18.89 -6.43 -22.17
CA ALA A 159 -19.51 -7.38 -23.11
C ALA A 159 -19.32 -8.83 -22.65
N LYS A 160 -18.13 -9.20 -22.17
CA LYS A 160 -17.84 -10.57 -21.70
C LYS A 160 -18.47 -10.86 -20.33
N TYR A 161 -18.54 -9.84 -19.46
CA TYR A 161 -19.05 -9.96 -18.09
C TYR A 161 -20.08 -8.86 -17.78
N PRO A 162 -21.28 -8.92 -18.39
CA PRO A 162 -22.33 -7.93 -18.13
C PRO A 162 -22.84 -8.04 -16.70
N ALA A 163 -23.19 -6.91 -16.07
CA ALA A 163 -23.62 -6.85 -14.67
C ALA A 163 -24.88 -7.68 -14.37
N ALA A 164 -25.76 -7.86 -15.36
CA ALA A 164 -26.98 -8.67 -15.21
C ALA A 164 -26.68 -10.16 -14.97
N GLU A 165 -25.56 -10.68 -15.52
CA GLU A 165 -25.13 -12.08 -15.34
C GLU A 165 -24.02 -12.19 -14.29
N TYR A 166 -23.12 -11.21 -14.26
CA TYR A 166 -22.00 -11.10 -13.34
C TYR A 166 -22.14 -9.83 -12.48
N PRO A 167 -23.06 -9.82 -11.51
CA PRO A 167 -23.27 -8.66 -10.64
C PRO A 167 -22.07 -8.40 -9.74
N VAL A 168 -21.22 -9.40 -9.50
CA VAL A 168 -19.98 -9.28 -8.73
C VAL A 168 -18.83 -9.93 -9.50
N LEU A 169 -17.80 -9.14 -9.80
CA LEU A 169 -16.51 -9.64 -10.27
C LEU A 169 -15.59 -9.81 -9.06
N ALA A 170 -15.48 -11.04 -8.54
CA ALA A 170 -14.62 -11.36 -7.39
C ALA A 170 -13.29 -11.95 -7.86
N PHE A 171 -12.18 -11.24 -7.69
CA PHE A 171 -10.87 -11.67 -8.18
C PHE A 171 -10.04 -12.36 -7.10
N SER A 172 -9.37 -13.47 -7.44
CA SER A 172 -8.51 -14.22 -6.51
C SER A 172 -7.31 -13.40 -6.02
N GLY A 173 -6.87 -12.42 -6.80
CA GLY A 173 -5.88 -11.41 -6.43
C GLY A 173 -6.30 -10.03 -6.94
N PRO A 174 -5.52 -8.96 -6.65
CA PRO A 174 -5.88 -7.62 -7.09
C PRO A 174 -5.79 -7.51 -8.63
N PRO A 175 -6.83 -6.99 -9.32
CA PRO A 175 -6.74 -6.62 -10.72
C PRO A 175 -5.96 -5.29 -10.89
N GLY A 176 -4.70 -5.29 -10.46
CA GLY A 176 -3.81 -4.13 -10.46
C GLY A 176 -2.35 -4.56 -10.45
N SER A 177 -1.54 -3.91 -11.28
CA SER A 177 -0.13 -4.25 -11.47
C SER A 177 0.71 -3.97 -10.22
N PHE A 178 1.82 -4.69 -10.11
CA PHE A 178 2.85 -4.44 -9.11
C PHE A 178 4.22 -4.32 -9.79
N PRO A 179 5.00 -3.25 -9.53
CA PRO A 179 4.60 -2.02 -8.83
C PRO A 179 3.46 -1.29 -9.56
N ALA A 180 2.88 -0.25 -8.93
CA ALA A 180 1.77 0.48 -9.55
C ALA A 180 2.24 1.16 -10.85
N LEU A 181 1.39 1.18 -11.87
CA LEU A 181 1.67 1.87 -13.13
C LEU A 181 1.70 3.39 -12.93
N GLU A 182 2.52 4.10 -13.70
CA GLU A 182 2.72 5.56 -13.61
C GLU A 182 1.40 6.34 -13.56
N GLN A 183 0.45 5.99 -14.44
CA GLN A 183 -0.85 6.66 -14.53
C GLN A 183 -1.73 6.51 -13.28
N ASN A 184 -1.46 5.51 -12.43
CA ASN A 184 -2.24 5.24 -11.22
C ASN A 184 -1.62 5.89 -9.98
N ILE A 185 -0.38 6.38 -10.05
CA ILE A 185 0.33 7.01 -8.93
C ILE A 185 -0.45 8.17 -8.31
N PRO A 186 -1.03 9.11 -9.09
CA PRO A 186 -1.80 10.22 -8.53
C PRO A 186 -3.02 9.80 -7.70
N LEU A 187 -3.48 8.55 -7.81
CA LEU A 187 -4.61 8.04 -7.01
C LEU A 187 -4.27 7.88 -5.53
N ALA A 188 -2.99 7.84 -5.18
CA ALA A 188 -2.56 7.78 -3.78
C ALA A 188 -3.07 8.97 -2.95
N LYS A 189 -3.38 10.11 -3.57
CA LYS A 189 -3.98 11.28 -2.88
C LYS A 189 -5.34 11.01 -2.26
N TYR A 190 -6.07 9.98 -2.72
CA TYR A 190 -7.36 9.60 -2.15
C TYR A 190 -7.22 8.70 -0.91
N PHE A 191 -6.01 8.30 -0.54
CA PHE A 191 -5.73 7.52 0.67
C PHE A 191 -5.46 8.45 1.83
N VAL A 192 -6.51 9.03 2.39
CA VAL A 192 -6.41 9.89 3.57
C VAL A 192 -6.48 9.03 4.82
N TYR A 193 -5.55 9.19 5.75
CA TYR A 193 -5.56 8.45 7.02
C TYR A 193 -6.87 8.64 7.78
N SER A 194 -7.36 7.55 8.37
CA SER A 194 -8.51 7.57 9.27
C SER A 194 -8.24 8.47 10.48
N ASP A 195 -9.31 8.97 11.08
CA ASP A 195 -9.24 9.73 12.33
C ASP A 195 -8.59 8.90 13.44
N TYR A 196 -8.74 7.58 13.39
CA TYR A 196 -8.10 6.66 14.32
C TYR A 196 -6.56 6.75 14.27
N ILE A 197 -5.96 6.60 13.08
CA ILE A 197 -4.50 6.70 12.92
C ILE A 197 -4.02 8.13 13.16
N ARG A 198 -4.71 9.12 12.59
CA ARG A 198 -4.37 10.54 12.76
C ARG A 198 -4.32 10.93 14.23
N ASN A 199 -5.39 10.64 14.99
CA ASN A 199 -5.47 10.99 16.41
C ASN A 199 -4.39 10.28 17.24
N LYS A 200 -4.03 9.03 16.90
CA LYS A 200 -2.93 8.34 17.59
C LYS A 200 -1.58 9.01 17.32
N ALA A 201 -1.30 9.36 16.07
CA ALA A 201 -0.06 10.03 15.70
C ALA A 201 0.04 11.43 16.30
N GLU A 202 -1.03 12.22 16.27
CA GLU A 202 -1.07 13.54 16.90
C GLU A 202 -0.88 13.46 18.42
N LYS A 203 -1.47 12.46 19.08
CA LYS A 203 -1.21 12.20 20.51
C LYS A 203 0.25 11.87 20.78
N PHE A 204 0.89 11.07 19.91
CA PHE A 204 2.32 10.75 20.02
C PHE A 204 3.19 12.01 19.87
N LEU A 205 2.91 12.85 18.86
CA LEU A 205 3.61 14.11 18.63
C LEU A 205 3.45 15.06 19.83
N LYS A 206 2.22 15.25 20.30
CA LYS A 206 1.91 16.10 21.47
C LYS A 206 2.60 15.62 22.74
N LYS A 207 2.58 14.30 23.02
CA LYS A 207 3.26 13.71 24.18
C LYS A 207 4.75 14.03 24.19
N HIS A 208 5.39 14.04 23.02
CA HIS A 208 6.81 14.31 22.89
C HIS A 208 7.14 15.80 22.65
N LYS A 209 6.13 16.67 22.60
CA LYS A 209 6.24 18.11 22.28
C LYS A 209 6.90 18.37 20.92
N ILE A 210 6.44 17.65 19.90
CA ILE A 210 6.97 17.67 18.54
C ILE A 210 5.93 18.28 17.62
N VAL A 211 6.36 19.20 16.76
CA VAL A 211 5.59 19.66 15.59
C VAL A 211 6.17 19.02 14.32
N PRO A 212 5.37 18.75 13.28
CA PRO A 212 5.85 18.10 12.07
C PRO A 212 7.05 18.80 11.39
N GLU A 213 7.09 20.13 11.45
CA GLU A 213 8.15 20.99 10.91
C GLU A 213 9.50 20.81 11.61
N ALA A 214 9.51 20.16 12.78
CA ALA A 214 10.73 19.90 13.55
C ALA A 214 11.32 18.51 13.27
N LEU A 215 10.66 17.68 12.45
CA LEU A 215 11.03 16.31 12.17
C LEU A 215 11.85 16.19 10.89
N LEU A 216 13.01 15.55 11.00
CA LEU A 216 13.61 14.78 9.92
C LEU A 216 13.25 13.30 10.14
N ALA A 217 12.52 12.70 9.21
CA ALA A 217 12.08 11.31 9.32
C ALA A 217 12.87 10.37 8.40
N LEU A 218 13.39 9.29 8.96
CA LEU A 218 14.20 8.31 8.26
C LEU A 218 13.42 6.99 8.14
N HIS A 219 13.43 6.38 6.95
CA HIS A 219 12.99 5.01 6.79
C HIS A 219 14.18 4.10 6.47
N LEU A 220 14.50 3.23 7.42
CA LEU A 220 15.54 2.21 7.31
C LEU A 220 14.90 0.87 6.95
N ARG A 221 15.08 0.45 5.71
CA ARG A 221 14.64 -0.85 5.23
C ARG A 221 15.81 -1.82 5.30
N ASN A 222 16.11 -2.31 6.51
CA ASN A 222 17.32 -3.06 6.85
C ASN A 222 17.03 -4.44 7.47
N GLY A 223 15.82 -4.96 7.28
CA GLY A 223 15.50 -6.35 7.58
C GLY A 223 16.28 -7.34 6.71
N VAL A 224 16.57 -8.53 7.26
CA VAL A 224 17.31 -9.61 6.58
C VAL A 224 16.61 -10.10 5.30
N ASP A 225 15.27 -10.04 5.27
CA ASP A 225 14.50 -10.35 4.06
C ASP A 225 14.77 -9.34 2.94
N PHE A 226 14.92 -8.06 3.29
CA PHE A 226 15.21 -7.00 2.33
C PHE A 226 16.67 -6.98 1.90
N GLU A 227 17.61 -7.29 2.80
CA GLU A 227 19.02 -7.51 2.44
C GLU A 227 19.16 -8.56 1.33
N ARG A 228 18.48 -9.71 1.50
CA ARG A 228 18.46 -10.78 0.49
C ARG A 228 17.81 -10.31 -0.81
N ALA A 229 16.72 -9.55 -0.74
CA ALA A 229 16.06 -9.01 -1.92
C ALA A 229 16.99 -8.07 -2.71
N CYS A 230 17.73 -7.21 -2.01
CA CYS A 230 18.73 -6.33 -2.63
C CYS A 230 19.90 -7.09 -3.27
N GLY A 231 20.18 -8.33 -2.86
CA GLY A 231 21.15 -9.19 -3.53
C GLY A 231 20.81 -9.55 -4.98
N TYR A 232 19.57 -9.34 -5.42
CA TYR A 232 19.11 -9.62 -6.79
C TYR A 232 19.11 -8.41 -7.72
N ILE A 233 19.49 -7.22 -7.26
CA ILE A 233 19.52 -6.04 -8.13
C ILE A 233 20.59 -6.21 -9.22
N ASN A 234 20.29 -5.71 -10.41
CA ASN A 234 21.18 -5.81 -11.57
C ASN A 234 21.58 -4.45 -12.16
N GLY A 235 21.12 -3.34 -11.57
CA GLY A 235 21.36 -1.96 -12.02
C GLY A 235 20.62 -1.53 -13.30
N LYS A 236 20.12 -2.48 -14.11
CA LYS A 236 19.62 -2.25 -15.47
C LYS A 236 18.11 -2.18 -15.61
N SER A 237 17.37 -2.43 -14.53
CA SER A 237 15.91 -2.51 -14.55
C SER A 237 15.34 -2.01 -13.24
N ASN A 238 14.08 -1.57 -13.28
CA ASN A 238 13.35 -1.24 -12.07
C ASN A 238 13.16 -2.50 -11.20
N PHE A 239 13.30 -2.33 -9.89
CA PHE A 239 13.11 -3.36 -8.88
C PHE A 239 12.15 -2.84 -7.81
N PHE A 240 11.04 -3.54 -7.63
CA PHE A 240 9.94 -3.11 -6.76
C PHE A 240 9.54 -1.65 -7.04
N ALA A 241 9.54 -0.77 -6.04
CA ALA A 241 9.12 0.62 -6.20
C ALA A 241 10.23 1.55 -6.71
N SER A 242 11.36 1.04 -7.22
CA SER A 242 12.51 1.89 -7.56
C SER A 242 12.22 2.98 -8.59
N ALA A 243 11.18 2.83 -9.42
CA ALA A 243 10.73 3.86 -10.35
C ALA A 243 10.49 5.23 -9.67
N GLN A 244 10.12 5.24 -8.38
CA GLN A 244 9.95 6.49 -7.61
C GLN A 244 11.22 7.36 -7.59
N CYS A 245 12.42 6.74 -7.58
CA CYS A 245 13.69 7.46 -7.62
C CYS A 245 14.42 7.37 -8.97
N LEU A 246 14.19 6.33 -9.78
CA LEU A 246 14.89 6.10 -11.05
C LEU A 246 14.11 6.57 -12.30
N GLY A 247 12.80 6.74 -12.16
CA GLY A 247 11.89 6.96 -13.29
C GLY A 247 11.28 5.65 -13.80
N PHE A 248 10.08 5.73 -14.37
CA PHE A 248 9.35 4.54 -14.85
C PHE A 248 10.03 3.88 -16.04
N ASN A 249 10.74 4.67 -16.85
CA ASN A 249 11.53 4.25 -18.00
C ASN A 249 13.04 4.46 -17.75
N LEU A 250 13.46 4.51 -16.48
CA LEU A 250 14.83 4.83 -16.06
C LEU A 250 15.32 6.20 -16.57
N GLU A 251 14.39 7.10 -16.84
CA GLU A 251 14.65 8.40 -17.49
C GLU A 251 15.46 9.37 -16.61
N LYS A 252 15.63 9.09 -15.31
CA LYS A 252 16.45 9.91 -14.41
C LYS A 252 17.94 9.59 -14.50
N GLY A 253 18.33 8.56 -15.27
CA GLY A 253 19.73 8.20 -15.47
C GLY A 253 20.47 7.69 -14.22
N ILE A 254 19.72 7.33 -13.17
CA ILE A 254 20.28 6.76 -11.94
C ILE A 254 20.32 5.23 -12.08
N GLU A 255 21.47 4.64 -11.80
CA GLU A 255 21.62 3.20 -11.71
C GLU A 255 21.18 2.69 -10.33
N LEU A 256 20.39 1.61 -10.29
CA LEU A 256 20.01 0.98 -9.02
C LEU A 256 21.19 0.25 -8.38
N THR A 257 21.91 0.94 -7.50
CA THR A 257 23.07 0.38 -6.77
C THR A 257 22.68 -0.20 -5.41
N ASN A 258 23.59 -0.97 -4.81
CA ASN A 258 23.44 -1.43 -3.42
C ASN A 258 23.35 -0.26 -2.43
N ALA A 259 24.00 0.87 -2.70
CA ALA A 259 23.88 2.06 -1.87
C ALA A 259 22.45 2.63 -1.85
N ILE A 260 21.68 2.43 -2.92
CA ILE A 260 20.29 2.87 -3.04
C ILE A 260 19.33 1.83 -2.45
N CYS A 261 19.60 0.54 -2.69
CA CYS A 261 18.75 -0.55 -2.21
C CYS A 261 18.97 -0.83 -0.72
N TYR A 262 20.22 -0.99 -0.28
CA TYR A 262 20.61 -1.39 1.07
C TYR A 262 21.82 -0.56 1.54
N PRO A 263 21.61 0.73 1.90
CA PRO A 263 22.70 1.64 2.23
C PRO A 263 23.50 1.17 3.44
N SER A 264 24.81 1.40 3.42
CA SER A 264 25.67 1.14 4.58
C SER A 264 25.42 2.13 5.71
N GLU A 265 25.83 1.77 6.92
CA GLU A 265 25.77 2.65 8.08
C GLU A 265 26.46 4.01 7.84
N ASP A 266 27.65 4.00 7.23
CA ASP A 266 28.38 5.23 6.93
C ASP A 266 27.63 6.12 5.93
N GLN A 267 26.98 5.52 4.93
CA GLN A 267 26.16 6.24 3.96
C GLN A 267 24.93 6.87 4.63
N ILE A 268 24.25 6.08 5.48
CA ILE A 268 23.10 6.56 6.26
C ILE A 268 23.52 7.76 7.12
N PHE A 269 24.63 7.66 7.86
CA PHE A 269 25.09 8.75 8.72
C PHE A 269 25.55 9.97 7.94
N LYS A 270 26.32 9.80 6.85
CA LYS A 270 26.77 10.92 6.02
C LYS A 270 25.59 11.70 5.44
N GLN A 271 24.60 11.01 4.87
CA GLN A 271 23.44 11.65 4.27
C GLN A 271 22.51 12.26 5.32
N THR A 272 22.35 11.60 6.48
CA THR A 272 21.60 12.16 7.61
C THR A 272 22.26 13.43 8.14
N GLU A 273 23.59 13.45 8.29
CA GLU A 273 24.34 14.62 8.75
C GLU A 273 24.16 15.82 7.82
N ALA A 274 24.33 15.61 6.52
CA ALA A 274 24.12 16.64 5.51
C ALA A 274 22.70 17.22 5.59
N GLU A 275 21.69 16.38 5.81
CA GLU A 275 20.31 16.83 5.91
C GLU A 275 19.98 17.54 7.23
N ILE A 276 20.60 17.13 8.34
CA ILE A 276 20.52 17.84 9.63
C ILE A 276 21.08 19.27 9.46
N GLU A 277 22.23 19.42 8.80
CA GLU A 277 22.84 20.72 8.56
C GLU A 277 21.97 21.61 7.65
N ASN A 278 21.36 21.01 6.63
CA ASN A 278 20.51 21.69 5.65
C ASN A 278 19.17 22.15 6.26
N THR A 279 18.50 21.29 7.03
CA THR A 279 17.12 21.53 7.51
C THR A 279 17.01 22.00 8.95
N LYS A 280 18.07 21.79 9.75
CA LYS A 280 18.13 22.11 11.18
C LYS A 280 16.92 21.55 11.97
N PRO A 281 16.62 20.24 11.84
CA PRO A 281 15.52 19.63 12.56
C PRO A 281 15.86 19.59 14.05
N THR A 282 14.88 19.65 14.94
CA THR A 282 15.13 19.43 16.38
C THR A 282 14.91 17.98 16.78
N VAL A 283 14.34 17.16 15.90
CA VAL A 283 14.04 15.76 16.13
C VAL A 283 14.37 14.91 14.91
N LEU A 284 15.10 13.82 15.16
CA LEU A 284 15.32 12.75 14.21
C LEU A 284 14.38 11.59 14.55
N TYR A 285 13.43 11.32 13.65
CA TYR A 285 12.50 10.19 13.77
C TYR A 285 12.98 9.02 12.91
N ILE A 286 13.00 7.81 13.47
CA ILE A 286 13.48 6.62 12.76
C ILE A 286 12.37 5.56 12.72
N ALA A 287 11.94 5.22 11.51
CA ALA A 287 11.13 4.04 11.21
C ALA A 287 12.02 2.95 10.62
N ALA A 288 11.95 1.72 11.13
CA ALA A 288 12.72 0.61 10.60
C ALA A 288 11.96 -0.72 10.67
N ASP A 289 12.22 -1.61 9.71
CA ASP A 289 11.73 -3.00 9.73
C ASP A 289 12.68 -3.96 10.44
N GLY A 290 13.96 -3.58 10.60
CA GLY A 290 14.97 -4.26 11.40
C GLY A 290 15.50 -3.39 12.55
N ASP A 291 16.79 -3.08 12.52
CA ASP A 291 17.44 -2.26 13.56
C ASP A 291 17.18 -0.76 13.33
N HIS A 292 16.73 -0.06 14.38
CA HIS A 292 16.54 1.39 14.34
C HIS A 292 17.84 2.18 14.57
N MET A 293 18.92 1.51 15.00
CA MET A 293 20.23 2.11 15.23
C MET A 293 20.22 3.28 16.23
N LEU A 294 19.22 3.36 17.13
CA LEU A 294 18.95 4.52 17.98
C LEU A 294 20.20 5.01 18.72
N GLY A 295 20.89 4.11 19.43
CA GLY A 295 22.08 4.47 20.21
C GLY A 295 23.24 4.99 19.35
N LYS A 296 23.33 4.55 18.08
CA LYS A 296 24.36 5.05 17.17
C LYS A 296 24.03 6.45 16.67
N PHE A 297 22.77 6.70 16.30
CA PHE A 297 22.28 8.04 15.95
C PHE A 297 22.38 9.02 17.12
N GLU A 298 22.02 8.59 18.34
CA GLU A 298 22.15 9.40 19.56
C GLU A 298 23.61 9.80 19.81
N LYS A 299 24.51 8.82 19.77
CA LYS A 299 25.96 9.05 19.96
C LYS A 299 26.52 10.00 18.91
N ARG A 300 26.09 9.87 17.65
CA ARG A 300 26.63 10.67 16.54
C ARG A 300 26.06 12.08 16.51
N PHE A 301 24.75 12.27 16.73
CA PHE A 301 24.09 13.52 16.41
C PHE A 301 23.49 14.28 17.60
N ALA A 302 23.06 13.58 18.67
CA ALA A 302 22.23 14.23 19.70
C ALA A 302 22.96 15.37 20.42
N LYS A 303 24.21 15.15 20.83
CA LYS A 303 25.01 16.18 21.51
C LYS A 303 25.54 17.25 20.55
N GLN A 304 25.98 16.84 19.35
CA GLN A 304 26.62 17.73 18.38
C GLN A 304 25.62 18.75 17.80
N TYR A 305 24.40 18.31 17.51
CA TYR A 305 23.37 19.14 16.86
C TYR A 305 22.22 19.53 17.79
N GLY A 306 22.21 19.06 19.04
CA GLY A 306 21.13 19.31 19.98
C GLY A 306 19.80 18.67 19.58
N ILE A 307 19.84 17.57 18.80
CA ILE A 307 18.65 16.91 18.27
C ILE A 307 18.21 15.74 19.14
N LYS A 308 16.90 15.55 19.25
CA LYS A 308 16.31 14.38 19.91
C LYS A 308 16.16 13.24 18.92
N VAL A 309 16.70 12.06 19.21
CA VAL A 309 16.50 10.85 18.38
C VAL A 309 15.36 10.03 18.98
N ILE A 310 14.38 9.63 18.17
CA ILE A 310 13.22 8.86 18.61
C ILE A 310 12.75 7.84 17.58
N LYS A 311 11.95 6.88 18.05
CA LYS A 311 11.10 6.02 17.23
C LYS A 311 9.70 5.93 17.84
N TYR A 312 8.75 5.41 17.07
CA TYR A 312 7.51 4.95 17.66
C TYR A 312 7.71 3.59 18.34
N THR A 313 7.22 3.47 19.58
CA THR A 313 7.20 2.20 20.31
C THR A 313 5.75 1.79 20.45
N ARG A 314 5.39 0.70 19.76
CA ARG A 314 4.05 0.12 19.83
C ARG A 314 3.74 -0.37 21.25
N SER A 315 2.48 -0.23 21.65
CA SER A 315 1.99 -0.84 22.88
C SER A 315 1.72 -2.33 22.69
N ALA A 316 1.62 -3.09 23.78
CA ALA A 316 1.43 -4.55 23.73
C ALA A 316 0.11 -4.98 23.06
N ASP A 317 -0.92 -4.13 23.15
CA ASP A 317 -2.25 -4.31 22.54
C ASP A 317 -2.31 -3.88 21.06
N GLN A 318 -1.24 -3.30 20.52
CA GLN A 318 -1.18 -2.81 19.15
C GLN A 318 -0.52 -3.83 18.22
N SER A 319 -1.16 -4.07 17.07
CA SER A 319 -0.58 -4.91 16.02
C SER A 319 0.63 -4.24 15.35
N GLU A 320 1.48 -5.04 14.73
CA GLU A 320 2.63 -4.52 13.99
C GLU A 320 2.21 -3.71 12.76
N GLY A 321 1.11 -4.08 12.09
CA GLY A 321 0.62 -3.27 10.98
C GLY A 321 0.10 -1.92 11.44
N GLU A 322 -0.62 -1.85 12.57
CA GLU A 322 -1.05 -0.57 13.11
C GLU A 322 0.15 0.32 13.49
N ALA A 323 1.21 -0.26 14.07
CA ALA A 323 2.46 0.46 14.33
C ALA A 323 3.14 0.94 13.04
N ALA A 324 3.13 0.12 11.99
CA ALA A 324 3.66 0.50 10.69
C ALA A 324 2.86 1.66 10.06
N HIS A 325 1.54 1.72 10.26
CA HIS A 325 0.74 2.88 9.86
C HIS A 325 1.07 4.16 10.64
N MET A 326 1.50 4.03 11.90
CA MET A 326 2.03 5.16 12.68
C MET A 326 3.35 5.67 12.08
N ASP A 327 4.26 4.76 11.71
CA ASP A 327 5.51 5.11 11.02
C ASP A 327 5.23 5.83 9.70
N LEU A 328 4.33 5.28 8.86
CA LEU A 328 3.96 5.92 7.60
C LEU A 328 3.38 7.31 7.80
N TYR A 329 2.52 7.50 8.81
CA TYR A 329 1.96 8.82 9.10
C TYR A 329 3.07 9.82 9.44
N LEU A 330 3.99 9.44 10.34
CA LEU A 330 5.09 10.31 10.80
C LEU A 330 6.08 10.62 9.67
N LEU A 331 6.40 9.63 8.83
CA LEU A 331 7.15 9.83 7.59
C LEU A 331 6.45 10.81 6.64
N SER A 332 5.12 10.73 6.54
CA SER A 332 4.33 11.55 5.61
C SER A 332 4.21 13.01 6.05
N VAL A 333 4.14 13.28 7.36
CA VAL A 333 3.93 14.65 7.86
C VAL A 333 5.23 15.40 8.17
N ALA A 334 6.35 14.70 8.35
CA ALA A 334 7.65 15.32 8.69
C ALA A 334 8.05 16.45 7.73
N GLN A 335 8.87 17.39 8.20
CA GLN A 335 9.42 18.48 7.37
C GLN A 335 10.08 17.89 6.14
N ASN A 336 11.11 17.07 6.35
CA ASN A 336 11.82 16.32 5.33
C ASN A 336 11.89 14.84 5.70
N ALA A 337 12.04 13.99 4.70
CA ALA A 337 12.20 12.56 4.90
C ALA A 337 13.28 11.99 3.97
N ILE A 338 14.06 11.04 4.48
CA ILE A 338 14.97 10.21 3.68
C ILE A 338 14.47 8.77 3.74
N VAL A 339 14.14 8.20 2.59
CA VAL A 339 13.46 6.91 2.50
C VAL A 339 14.19 5.94 1.55
N ASN A 340 13.86 4.66 1.65
CA ASN A 340 14.43 3.62 0.81
C ASN A 340 13.76 3.54 -0.58
N CYS A 341 14.51 3.62 -1.67
CA CYS A 341 13.93 3.74 -3.01
C CYS A 341 13.20 2.48 -3.53
N PRO A 342 13.71 1.24 -3.38
CA PRO A 342 12.95 0.07 -3.83
C PRO A 342 11.77 -0.29 -2.92
N SER A 343 11.73 0.21 -1.68
CA SER A 343 10.66 -0.14 -0.74
C SER A 343 9.31 0.48 -1.11
N THR A 344 8.29 -0.38 -1.22
CA THR A 344 6.90 0.04 -1.44
C THR A 344 6.27 0.67 -0.19
N PHE A 345 6.84 0.43 0.99
CA PHE A 345 6.49 1.13 2.22
C PHE A 345 6.92 2.60 2.16
N SER A 346 8.15 2.87 1.67
CA SER A 346 8.60 4.22 1.34
C SER A 346 7.70 4.86 0.29
N ALA A 347 7.35 4.11 -0.77
CA ALA A 347 6.55 4.63 -1.88
C ALA A 347 5.20 5.16 -1.40
N PHE A 348 4.55 4.47 -0.45
CA PHE A 348 3.33 4.96 0.16
C PHE A 348 3.55 6.31 0.86
N ALA A 349 4.51 6.40 1.78
CA ALA A 349 4.80 7.64 2.51
C ALA A 349 5.21 8.77 1.55
N LYS A 350 6.05 8.47 0.57
CA LYS A 350 6.50 9.39 -0.47
C LYS A 350 5.32 9.99 -1.24
N ARG A 351 4.35 9.19 -1.68
CA ARG A 351 3.18 9.70 -2.41
C ARG A 351 2.23 10.51 -1.51
N GLN A 352 2.15 10.19 -0.22
CA GLN A 352 1.46 11.05 0.75
C GLN A 352 2.16 12.41 0.90
N ARG A 353 3.49 12.42 0.87
CA ARG A 353 4.30 13.66 0.89
C ARG A 353 4.07 14.48 -0.38
N ASP A 354 4.08 13.84 -1.55
CA ASP A 354 3.80 14.48 -2.84
C ASP A 354 2.42 15.13 -2.88
N ALA A 355 1.39 14.45 -2.36
CA ALA A 355 0.04 14.99 -2.24
C ALA A 355 -0.02 16.31 -1.44
N ASN A 356 0.96 16.52 -0.56
CA ASN A 356 1.07 17.65 0.32
C ASN A 356 2.28 18.54 0.00
N ASN A 357 2.88 18.40 -1.20
CA ASN A 357 4.04 19.16 -1.65
C ASN A 357 5.23 19.12 -0.68
N LYS A 358 5.45 17.98 -0.02
CA LYS A 358 6.55 17.76 0.92
C LYS A 358 7.74 17.08 0.26
N LEU A 359 8.95 17.50 0.61
CA LEU A 359 10.17 17.03 -0.02
C LEU A 359 10.53 15.62 0.45
N THR A 360 11.02 14.78 -0.44
CA THR A 360 11.53 13.45 -0.04
C THR A 360 12.85 13.18 -0.75
N GLN A 361 13.79 12.63 0.00
CA GLN A 361 15.07 12.15 -0.48
C GLN A 361 15.13 10.63 -0.43
N PHE A 362 16.04 10.06 -1.19
CA PHE A 362 16.31 8.64 -1.19
C PHE A 362 17.73 8.37 -0.76
N TRP A 363 17.94 7.27 -0.04
CA TRP A 363 19.29 6.80 0.30
C TRP A 363 20.12 6.59 -0.97
N GLY A 364 21.37 7.06 -0.96
CA GLY A 364 22.32 6.81 -2.05
C GLY A 364 22.00 7.53 -3.37
N VAL A 365 21.00 8.41 -3.41
CA VAL A 365 20.67 9.23 -4.58
C VAL A 365 21.16 10.65 -4.34
N GLU A 366 22.28 11.02 -4.97
CA GLU A 366 22.82 12.37 -4.93
C GLU A 366 22.09 13.27 -5.96
N HIS A 367 21.93 14.56 -5.65
CA HIS A 367 21.52 15.63 -6.59
C HIS A 367 20.11 15.63 -7.18
N ILE A 368 19.22 14.70 -6.82
CA ILE A 368 17.80 14.88 -7.14
C ILE A 368 17.12 15.65 -6.01
N SER A 369 17.03 16.98 -6.20
CA SER A 369 16.03 17.77 -5.49
C SER A 369 14.65 17.24 -5.91
N THR A 370 13.94 16.63 -4.96
CA THR A 370 12.47 16.65 -4.90
C THR A 370 11.78 16.07 -6.15
N THR A 371 11.60 14.75 -6.22
CA THR A 371 10.76 14.16 -7.27
C THR A 371 9.32 14.14 -6.80
N ASN A 372 8.53 15.16 -7.11
CA ASN A 372 7.07 14.99 -7.02
C ASN A 372 6.66 14.00 -8.12
N GLU A 373 6.16 12.82 -7.74
CA GLU A 373 5.65 11.81 -8.70
C GLU A 373 4.27 12.20 -9.23
N PHE A 374 3.57 13.10 -8.54
CA PHE A 374 2.42 13.77 -9.11
C PHE A 374 2.99 14.86 -10.02
N LYS A 375 3.23 14.50 -11.28
CA LYS A 375 3.43 15.50 -12.34
C LYS A 375 2.35 16.57 -12.16
N SER A 376 2.75 17.85 -12.10
CA SER A 376 1.81 18.95 -11.95
C SER A 376 0.77 18.81 -13.06
N ASP A 377 -0.50 18.87 -12.66
CA ASP A 377 -1.69 18.89 -13.51
C ASP A 377 -2.26 17.51 -13.87
N LEU A 378 -3.17 17.07 -12.97
CA LEU A 378 -4.49 16.63 -13.41
C LEU A 378 -5.30 17.85 -13.84
#